data_AF-A0A427AJV4-F1
#
_entry.id   AF-A0A427AJV4-F1
#
_cell.length_a   1.000
_cell.length_b   1.000
_cell.length_c   1.000
_cell.angle_alpha   90.00
_cell.angle_beta   90.00
_cell.angle_gamma   90.00
#
_symmetry.space_group_name_H-M   'P 1'
#
loop_
_entity.id
_entity.type
_entity.pdbx_description
1 polymer ?
#
loop_
_entity_poly.entity_id
_entity_poly.type
_entity_poly.pdbx_seq_one_letter_code
_entity_poly.pdbx_strand_id
1 'polypeptide(L)'
;MKESQSFVGVNYGQVADNLPPPEETARLLKSTTISKVRLYGADPAILRALAGTDISVVIGAANGDIASLASDPSAATNWVTANVLPFVPATSISVVAVGNEALSSGDATLASQLLPAMQNMYSALSAAVPSAGIKVSTVHIMTILAQSDPPSSGAFHPDLVPALEGVLAFLQKTGAPFMINPYPYFAYRSDPRPETLAFCLFQPNAGRHDAGSGVTYMNMFDAQLDAVGSAVAAAGFKGVEIVVAETGWPYRGDEGEVGATVENARAYNGGLVSHLRSLAGTPMAPGKSVDTYIFALYDEDLKSGPTSERSFGLFHPDLTPTYDVGLTRSSSSSTPAPAQVRKRTRS
;
A
#
# COMPACT_ATOMS: atom_id res chain seq x y z
N MET A 1 -2.18 25.60 1.16
CA MET A 1 -2.58 24.61 0.14
C MET A 1 -2.21 23.25 0.70
N LYS A 2 -3.05 22.21 0.57
CA LYS A 2 -2.63 20.87 1.01
C LYS A 2 -1.53 20.39 0.04
N GLU A 3 -0.29 20.37 0.50
CA GLU A 3 0.84 19.82 -0.25
C GLU A 3 0.65 18.31 -0.47
N SER A 4 1.30 17.78 -1.51
CA SER A 4 1.33 16.34 -1.81
C SER A 4 1.88 15.58 -0.61
N GLN A 5 1.23 14.47 -0.21
CA GLN A 5 1.68 13.69 0.94
C GLN A 5 2.49 12.51 0.43
N SER A 6 3.81 12.60 0.59
CA SER A 6 4.76 11.61 0.05
C SER A 6 4.54 10.20 0.59
N PHE A 7 3.76 10.02 1.65
CA PHE A 7 3.50 8.72 2.30
C PHE A 7 2.12 8.11 1.98
N VAL A 8 1.25 8.83 1.25
CA VAL A 8 -0.08 8.29 0.85
C VAL A 8 -0.05 7.87 -0.62
N GLY A 9 -0.23 6.57 -0.82
CA GLY A 9 -0.44 5.93 -2.11
C GLY A 9 -1.81 5.28 -2.24
N VAL A 10 -2.08 4.77 -3.43
CA VAL A 10 -3.29 4.00 -3.72
C VAL A 10 -2.98 2.84 -4.66
N ASN A 11 -3.66 1.70 -4.48
CA ASN A 11 -3.63 0.61 -5.44
C ASN A 11 -4.58 0.93 -6.60
N TYR A 12 -4.06 0.91 -7.83
CA TYR A 12 -4.88 1.04 -9.04
C TYR A 12 -5.06 -0.36 -9.63
N GLY A 13 -6.09 -1.04 -9.13
CA GLY A 13 -6.55 -2.33 -9.62
C GLY A 13 -7.23 -2.23 -10.98
N GLN A 14 -7.16 -3.31 -11.75
CA GLN A 14 -7.62 -3.39 -13.14
C GLN A 14 -8.52 -4.60 -13.41
N VAL A 15 -8.96 -5.34 -12.38
CA VAL A 15 -9.90 -6.46 -12.52
C VAL A 15 -11.32 -5.92 -12.64
N ALA A 16 -11.56 -5.14 -13.69
CA ALA A 16 -12.82 -4.48 -14.01
C ALA A 16 -12.95 -4.17 -15.51
N ASP A 17 -14.17 -4.01 -16.01
CA ASP A 17 -14.45 -3.62 -17.40
C ASP A 17 -15.10 -2.24 -17.57
N ASN A 18 -15.31 -1.52 -16.45
CA ASN A 18 -16.02 -0.25 -16.40
C ASN A 18 -15.15 0.96 -16.00
N LEU A 19 -13.83 0.76 -15.88
CA LEU A 19 -12.90 1.78 -15.37
C LEU A 19 -12.78 2.99 -16.31
N PRO A 20 -12.57 4.20 -15.76
CA PRO A 20 -12.37 5.40 -16.56
C PRO A 20 -11.06 5.34 -17.37
N PRO A 21 -10.94 6.13 -18.45
CA PRO A 21 -9.71 6.23 -19.21
C PRO A 21 -8.51 6.61 -18.32
N PRO A 22 -7.30 6.06 -18.55
CA PRO A 22 -6.13 6.35 -17.73
C PRO A 22 -5.79 7.84 -17.58
N GLU A 23 -6.03 8.67 -18.60
CA GLU A 23 -5.81 10.12 -18.56
C GLU A 23 -6.78 10.85 -17.63
N GLU A 24 -8.00 10.33 -17.46
CA GLU A 24 -8.95 10.82 -16.47
C GLU A 24 -8.52 10.44 -15.07
N THR A 25 -8.08 9.20 -14.87
CA THR A 25 -7.49 8.78 -13.60
C THR A 25 -6.25 9.61 -13.23
N ALA A 26 -5.35 9.89 -14.17
CA ALA A 26 -4.19 10.75 -13.93
C ALA A 26 -4.59 12.18 -13.52
N ARG A 27 -5.66 12.73 -14.12
CA ARG A 27 -6.23 14.02 -13.70
C ARG A 27 -6.84 13.96 -12.30
N LEU A 28 -7.58 12.89 -11.99
CA LEU A 28 -8.14 12.65 -10.67
C LEU A 28 -7.02 12.60 -9.62
N LEU A 29 -5.99 11.78 -9.82
CA LEU A 29 -4.88 11.64 -8.88
C LEU A 29 -4.20 12.99 -8.60
N LYS A 30 -3.93 13.81 -9.63
CA LYS A 30 -3.37 15.16 -9.46
C LYS A 30 -4.27 16.13 -8.66
N SER A 31 -5.58 15.89 -8.63
CA SER A 31 -6.53 16.67 -7.82
C SER A 31 -6.54 16.24 -6.33
N THR A 32 -5.82 15.18 -5.97
CA THR A 32 -5.75 14.63 -4.61
C THR A 32 -4.38 14.81 -3.97
N THR A 33 -4.25 14.50 -2.68
CA THR A 33 -2.96 14.43 -1.98
C THR A 33 -2.20 13.13 -2.23
N ILE A 34 -2.75 12.20 -3.03
CA ILE A 34 -2.10 10.93 -3.39
C ILE A 34 -0.91 11.25 -4.28
N SER A 35 0.25 10.69 -3.92
CA SER A 35 1.52 10.91 -4.62
C SER A 35 2.16 9.63 -5.12
N LYS A 36 1.54 8.48 -4.79
CA LYS A 36 2.05 7.15 -5.09
C LYS A 36 0.93 6.29 -5.65
N VAL A 37 1.24 5.50 -6.67
CA VAL A 37 0.33 4.52 -7.26
C VAL A 37 1.05 3.17 -7.29
N ARG A 38 0.34 2.11 -6.91
CA ARG A 38 0.80 0.73 -7.13
C ARG A 38 -0.09 0.07 -8.17
N LEU A 39 0.56 -0.45 -9.21
CA LEU A 39 -0.02 -1.31 -10.23
C LEU A 39 0.40 -2.76 -9.95
N TYR A 40 -0.51 -3.70 -10.19
CA TYR A 40 -0.23 -5.14 -10.09
C TYR A 40 0.54 -5.69 -11.29
N GLY A 41 0.54 -4.93 -12.38
CA GLY A 41 1.30 -5.19 -13.61
C GLY A 41 2.03 -3.93 -14.09
N ALA A 42 2.28 -3.85 -15.40
CA ALA A 42 2.94 -2.71 -16.05
C ALA A 42 2.12 -2.23 -17.26
N ASP A 43 0.87 -1.83 -17.03
CA ASP A 43 -0.04 -1.39 -18.09
C ASP A 43 0.53 -0.17 -18.86
N PRO A 44 0.76 -0.28 -20.18
CA PRO A 44 1.42 0.78 -20.94
C PRO A 44 0.55 2.04 -21.11
N ALA A 45 -0.77 1.93 -21.06
CA ALA A 45 -1.66 3.08 -21.16
C ALA A 45 -1.64 3.88 -19.84
N ILE A 46 -1.71 3.20 -18.70
CA ILE A 46 -1.60 3.84 -17.38
C ILE A 46 -0.22 4.48 -17.19
N LEU A 47 0.85 3.77 -17.52
CA LEU A 47 2.21 4.30 -17.38
C LEU A 47 2.44 5.54 -18.24
N ARG A 48 1.89 5.60 -19.47
CA ARG A 48 1.93 6.81 -20.30
C ARG A 48 1.07 7.94 -19.75
N ALA A 49 -0.12 7.65 -19.22
CA ALA A 49 -0.99 8.66 -18.63
C ALA A 49 -0.39 9.31 -17.37
N LEU A 50 0.47 8.58 -16.64
CA LEU A 50 1.20 9.08 -15.47
C LEU A 50 2.50 9.81 -15.83
N ALA A 51 2.92 9.86 -17.09
CA ALA A 51 4.13 10.56 -17.51
C ALA A 51 4.04 12.06 -17.17
N GLY A 52 5.10 12.60 -16.55
CA GLY A 52 5.21 14.01 -16.16
C GLY A 52 4.26 14.45 -15.04
N THR A 53 3.69 13.51 -14.29
CA THR A 53 2.80 13.81 -13.14
C THR A 53 3.51 13.89 -11.80
N ASP A 54 4.79 13.49 -11.74
CA ASP A 54 5.59 13.28 -10.52
C ASP A 54 5.01 12.27 -9.53
N ILE A 55 3.97 11.52 -9.92
CA ILE A 55 3.41 10.42 -9.13
C ILE A 55 4.39 9.24 -9.21
N SER A 56 4.86 8.80 -8.04
CA SER A 56 5.74 7.63 -7.93
C SER A 56 4.94 6.34 -8.19
N VAL A 57 5.45 5.47 -9.06
CA VAL A 57 4.75 4.25 -9.48
C VAL A 57 5.51 3.01 -9.03
N VAL A 58 4.81 2.11 -8.33
CA VAL A 58 5.21 0.71 -8.16
C VAL A 58 4.54 -0.10 -9.26
N ILE A 59 5.30 -0.90 -9.99
CA ILE A 59 4.77 -1.86 -10.98
C ILE A 59 5.04 -3.29 -10.52
N GLY A 60 4.16 -4.21 -10.89
CA GLY A 60 4.29 -5.63 -10.53
C GLY A 60 4.78 -6.49 -11.69
N ALA A 61 5.68 -7.43 -11.41
CA ALA A 61 5.83 -8.66 -12.20
C ALA A 61 4.94 -9.72 -11.58
N ALA A 62 4.15 -10.45 -12.39
CA ALA A 62 3.13 -11.34 -11.87
C ALA A 62 3.75 -12.59 -11.22
N ASN A 63 2.99 -13.28 -10.35
CA ASN A 63 3.45 -14.54 -9.76
C ASN A 63 3.82 -15.58 -10.84
N GLY A 64 3.10 -15.60 -11.96
CA GLY A 64 3.39 -16.49 -13.10
C GLY A 64 4.71 -16.20 -13.82
N ASP A 65 5.27 -15.00 -13.67
CA ASP A 65 6.55 -14.63 -14.28
C ASP A 65 7.75 -15.14 -13.45
N ILE A 66 7.56 -15.43 -12.16
CA ILE A 66 8.64 -15.72 -11.20
C ILE A 66 9.52 -16.86 -11.69
N ALA A 67 8.95 -17.97 -12.15
CA ALA A 67 9.72 -19.13 -12.61
C ALA A 67 10.64 -18.79 -13.79
N SER A 68 10.12 -18.04 -14.78
CA SER A 68 10.90 -17.60 -15.93
C SER A 68 11.99 -16.62 -15.53
N LEU A 69 11.64 -15.60 -14.74
CA LEU A 69 12.57 -14.59 -14.24
C LEU A 69 13.68 -15.18 -13.36
N ALA A 70 13.38 -16.23 -12.59
CA ALA A 70 14.36 -16.93 -11.76
C ALA A 70 15.35 -17.75 -12.59
N SER A 71 14.85 -18.46 -13.61
CA SER A 71 15.62 -19.44 -14.38
C SER A 71 16.48 -18.84 -15.50
N ASP A 72 16.08 -17.70 -16.07
CA ASP A 72 16.76 -17.07 -17.20
C ASP A 72 16.95 -15.55 -17.01
N PRO A 73 18.18 -15.05 -16.81
CA PRO A 73 18.46 -13.61 -16.75
C PRO A 73 18.03 -12.82 -18.00
N SER A 74 17.93 -13.48 -19.17
CA SER A 74 17.44 -12.86 -20.41
C SER A 74 15.95 -12.56 -20.31
N ALA A 75 15.17 -13.38 -19.59
CA ALA A 75 13.76 -13.12 -19.34
C ALA A 75 13.58 -11.83 -18.52
N ALA A 76 14.40 -11.60 -17.50
CA ALA A 76 14.40 -10.35 -16.73
C ALA A 76 14.80 -9.14 -17.59
N THR A 77 15.80 -9.30 -18.46
CA THR A 77 16.22 -8.25 -19.40
C THR A 77 15.09 -7.88 -20.37
N ASN A 78 14.40 -8.88 -20.92
CA ASN A 78 13.26 -8.70 -21.81
C ASN A 78 12.08 -8.04 -21.08
N TRP A 79 11.81 -8.45 -19.84
CA TRP A 79 10.78 -7.84 -19.00
C TRP A 79 11.05 -6.35 -18.77
N VAL A 80 12.27 -5.97 -18.38
CA VAL A 80 12.67 -4.56 -18.20
C VAL A 80 12.56 -3.78 -19.51
N THR A 81 12.99 -4.38 -20.62
CA THR A 81 12.93 -3.76 -21.96
C THR A 81 11.50 -3.45 -22.38
N ALA A 82 10.56 -4.35 -22.09
CA ALA A 82 9.16 -4.18 -22.44
C ALA A 82 8.40 -3.25 -21.49
N ASN A 83 8.68 -3.34 -20.18
CA ASN A 83 7.81 -2.80 -19.14
C ASN A 83 8.36 -1.56 -18.41
N VAL A 84 9.65 -1.23 -18.60
CA VAL A 84 10.30 -0.11 -17.90
C VAL A 84 10.89 0.89 -18.87
N LEU A 85 11.76 0.44 -19.78
CA LEU A 85 12.49 1.33 -20.69
C LEU A 85 11.61 2.29 -21.51
N PRO A 86 10.42 1.90 -22.00
CA PRO A 86 9.60 2.81 -22.80
C PRO A 86 9.01 3.99 -22.02
N PHE A 87 9.03 3.94 -20.68
CA PHE A 87 8.31 4.89 -19.83
C PHE A 87 9.25 5.80 -19.04
N VAL A 88 10.48 5.36 -18.74
CA VAL A 88 11.45 6.17 -18.00
C VAL A 88 12.26 7.09 -18.94
N PRO A 89 12.62 8.32 -18.51
CA PRO A 89 12.36 8.92 -17.20
C PRO A 89 11.01 9.66 -17.10
N ALA A 90 10.18 9.65 -18.15
CA ALA A 90 8.94 10.43 -18.18
C ALA A 90 7.95 10.02 -17.08
N THR A 91 7.88 8.74 -16.76
CA THR A 91 7.10 8.18 -15.64
C THR A 91 8.03 7.80 -14.50
N SER A 92 7.70 8.25 -13.28
CA SER A 92 8.51 8.03 -12.07
C SER A 92 8.30 6.62 -11.49
N ILE A 93 8.78 5.60 -12.20
CA ILE A 93 8.79 4.22 -11.66
C ILE A 93 9.83 4.16 -10.54
N SER A 94 9.41 3.78 -9.32
CA SER A 94 10.27 3.75 -8.14
C SER A 94 10.59 2.34 -7.65
N VAL A 95 9.66 1.38 -7.83
CA VAL A 95 9.83 -0.01 -7.41
C VAL A 95 9.24 -0.96 -8.45
N VAL A 96 9.95 -2.05 -8.73
CA VAL A 96 9.40 -3.26 -9.34
C VAL A 96 9.15 -4.30 -8.25
N ALA A 97 7.89 -4.63 -8.01
CA ALA A 97 7.49 -5.69 -7.09
C ALA A 97 7.42 -7.03 -7.84
N VAL A 98 8.35 -7.94 -7.56
CA VAL A 98 8.36 -9.30 -8.13
C VAL A 98 7.42 -10.18 -7.31
N GLY A 99 6.23 -10.42 -7.85
CA GLY A 99 5.18 -11.18 -7.18
C GLY A 99 4.34 -10.39 -6.18
N ASN A 100 3.16 -10.92 -5.92
CA ASN A 100 2.20 -10.47 -4.91
C ASN A 100 1.74 -11.67 -4.09
N GLU A 101 2.06 -11.67 -2.80
CA GLU A 101 1.71 -12.71 -1.84
C GLU A 101 2.17 -14.12 -2.28
N ALA A 102 3.27 -14.18 -3.03
CA ALA A 102 3.74 -15.40 -3.68
C ALA A 102 3.95 -16.57 -2.70
N LEU A 103 4.48 -16.26 -1.51
CA LEU A 103 4.73 -17.25 -0.43
C LEU A 103 3.45 -17.78 0.24
N SER A 104 2.29 -17.22 -0.08
CA SER A 104 0.98 -17.67 0.41
C SER A 104 0.02 -18.07 -0.73
N SER A 105 0.54 -18.17 -1.96
CA SER A 105 -0.25 -18.53 -3.15
C SER A 105 -0.69 -19.99 -3.22
N GLY A 106 -0.10 -20.87 -2.40
CA GLY A 106 -0.27 -22.32 -2.46
C GLY A 106 0.70 -23.04 -3.43
N ASP A 107 1.48 -22.29 -4.22
CA ASP A 107 2.54 -22.86 -5.06
C ASP A 107 3.86 -22.96 -4.27
N ALA A 108 4.22 -24.18 -3.88
CA ALA A 108 5.43 -24.47 -3.11
C ALA A 108 6.73 -24.17 -3.89
N THR A 109 6.69 -24.04 -5.21
CA THR A 109 7.88 -23.76 -6.02
C THR A 109 8.32 -22.30 -5.92
N LEU A 110 7.39 -21.38 -5.65
CA LEU A 110 7.69 -19.94 -5.63
C LEU A 110 8.66 -19.55 -4.51
N ALA A 111 8.65 -20.27 -3.38
CA ALA A 111 9.52 -19.95 -2.24
C ALA A 111 11.02 -20.01 -2.59
N SER A 112 11.44 -20.98 -3.40
CA SER A 112 12.84 -21.12 -3.82
C SER A 112 13.20 -20.28 -5.06
N GLN A 113 12.20 -19.85 -5.83
CA GLN A 113 12.38 -19.09 -7.08
C GLN A 113 12.32 -17.57 -6.89
N LEU A 114 11.67 -17.09 -5.83
CA LEU A 114 11.42 -15.67 -5.61
C LEU A 114 12.71 -14.84 -5.54
N LEU A 115 13.68 -15.26 -4.71
CA LEU A 115 14.94 -14.53 -4.56
C LEU A 115 15.76 -14.49 -5.87
N PRO A 116 15.98 -15.62 -6.59
CA PRO A 116 16.62 -15.58 -7.91
C PRO A 116 15.92 -14.64 -8.90
N ALA A 117 14.58 -14.63 -8.95
CA ALA A 117 13.82 -13.72 -9.80
C ALA A 117 14.08 -12.24 -9.45
N MET A 118 14.07 -11.90 -8.16
CA MET A 118 14.39 -10.55 -7.68
C MET A 118 15.83 -10.14 -8.03
N GLN A 119 16.80 -11.04 -7.90
CA GLN A 119 18.21 -10.79 -8.22
C GLN A 119 18.42 -10.55 -9.73
N ASN A 120 17.76 -11.36 -10.58
CA ASN A 120 17.82 -11.19 -12.03
C ASN A 120 17.15 -9.87 -12.46
N MET A 121 15.98 -9.55 -11.88
CA MET A 121 15.30 -8.28 -12.13
C MET A 121 16.17 -7.07 -11.74
N TYR A 122 16.78 -7.12 -10.57
CA TYR A 122 17.67 -6.06 -10.09
C TYR A 122 18.89 -5.87 -10.98
N SER A 123 19.48 -6.98 -11.45
CA SER A 123 20.62 -6.96 -12.36
C SER A 123 20.25 -6.35 -13.72
N ALA A 124 19.10 -6.72 -14.27
CA ALA A 124 18.58 -6.16 -15.52
C ALA A 124 18.30 -4.66 -15.41
N LEU A 125 17.64 -4.20 -14.33
CA LEU A 125 17.40 -2.78 -14.07
C LEU A 125 18.70 -2.00 -13.90
N SER A 126 19.64 -2.53 -13.13
CA SER A 126 20.95 -1.89 -12.88
C SER A 126 21.77 -1.74 -14.16
N ALA A 127 21.65 -2.69 -15.09
CA ALA A 127 22.32 -2.63 -16.38
C ALA A 127 21.65 -1.64 -17.35
N ALA A 128 20.32 -1.64 -17.40
CA ALA A 128 19.58 -0.89 -18.41
C ALA A 128 19.33 0.58 -18.01
N VAL A 129 19.08 0.86 -16.73
CA VAL A 129 18.70 2.19 -16.20
C VAL A 129 19.38 2.51 -14.86
N PRO A 130 20.72 2.48 -14.76
CA PRO A 130 21.45 2.62 -13.50
C PRO A 130 21.16 3.93 -12.74
N SER A 131 20.86 5.02 -13.47
CA SER A 131 20.57 6.33 -12.89
C SER A 131 19.13 6.51 -12.40
N ALA A 132 18.21 5.59 -12.74
CA ALA A 132 16.80 5.71 -12.38
C ALA A 132 16.52 5.34 -10.91
N GLY A 133 17.45 4.65 -10.24
CA GLY A 133 17.33 4.31 -8.82
C GLY A 133 16.17 3.36 -8.48
N ILE A 134 15.61 2.67 -9.48
CA ILE A 134 14.47 1.76 -9.33
C ILE A 134 14.85 0.60 -8.40
N LYS A 135 14.06 0.40 -7.34
CA LYS A 135 14.25 -0.70 -6.38
C LYS A 135 13.53 -1.96 -6.83
N VAL A 136 13.97 -3.10 -6.33
CA VAL A 136 13.28 -4.38 -6.51
C VAL A 136 12.86 -4.90 -5.14
N SER A 137 11.58 -5.21 -5.01
CA SER A 137 11.01 -5.81 -3.80
C SER A 137 10.02 -6.90 -4.18
N THR A 138 9.27 -7.42 -3.21
CA THR A 138 8.16 -8.36 -3.36
C THR A 138 7.13 -8.04 -2.30
N VAL A 139 5.85 -8.30 -2.59
CA VAL A 139 4.76 -7.99 -1.66
C VAL A 139 4.36 -9.24 -0.89
N HIS A 140 4.29 -9.13 0.43
CA HIS A 140 3.88 -10.19 1.34
C HIS A 140 2.49 -9.90 1.95
N ILE A 141 1.90 -10.91 2.57
CA ILE A 141 0.68 -10.81 3.38
C ILE A 141 0.97 -11.23 4.82
N MET A 142 0.16 -10.78 5.78
CA MET A 142 0.33 -11.07 7.21
C MET A 142 0.42 -12.58 7.56
N THR A 143 -0.10 -13.47 6.71
CA THR A 143 -0.05 -14.93 6.92
C THR A 143 1.37 -15.52 6.85
N ILE A 144 2.38 -14.73 6.45
CA ILE A 144 3.78 -15.14 6.59
C ILE A 144 4.24 -15.18 8.05
N LEU A 145 3.50 -14.56 8.97
CA LEU A 145 3.79 -14.55 10.41
C LEU A 145 3.13 -15.75 11.09
N ALA A 146 3.89 -16.50 11.88
CA ALA A 146 3.35 -17.50 12.78
C ALA A 146 2.89 -16.90 14.12
N GLN A 147 3.46 -15.76 14.51
CA GLN A 147 3.11 -15.03 15.72
C GLN A 147 3.03 -13.54 15.39
N SER A 148 2.00 -12.87 15.91
CA SER A 148 1.79 -11.42 15.72
C SER A 148 1.09 -10.74 16.90
N ASP A 149 0.70 -11.49 17.94
CA ASP A 149 0.07 -10.97 19.15
C ASP A 149 0.71 -11.63 20.40
N PRO A 150 1.30 -10.84 21.32
CA PRO A 150 1.49 -9.39 21.23
C PRO A 150 2.48 -9.02 20.10
N PRO A 151 2.46 -7.79 19.56
CA PRO A 151 3.36 -7.39 18.47
C PRO A 151 4.86 -7.61 18.72
N SER A 152 5.33 -7.49 19.96
CA SER A 152 6.72 -7.81 20.34
C SER A 152 7.13 -9.27 20.12
N SER A 153 6.17 -10.20 20.00
CA SER A 153 6.43 -11.63 19.74
C SER A 153 6.49 -11.97 18.24
N GLY A 154 6.34 -10.96 17.36
CA GLY A 154 6.31 -11.11 15.92
C GLY A 154 7.39 -12.07 15.40
N ALA A 155 6.96 -13.12 14.68
CA ALA A 155 7.87 -14.12 14.14
C ALA A 155 7.33 -14.71 12.83
N PHE A 156 8.21 -14.93 11.86
CA PHE A 156 7.86 -15.61 10.61
C PHE A 156 7.51 -17.08 10.83
N HIS A 157 6.71 -17.65 9.92
CA HIS A 157 6.47 -19.09 9.91
C HIS A 157 7.79 -19.85 9.67
N PRO A 158 8.12 -20.88 10.48
CA PRO A 158 9.40 -21.58 10.37
C PRO A 158 9.72 -22.08 8.95
N ASP A 159 8.71 -22.57 8.24
CA ASP A 159 8.85 -23.08 6.87
C ASP A 159 9.19 -21.97 5.84
N LEU A 160 8.90 -20.70 6.15
CA LEU A 160 9.17 -19.56 5.28
C LEU A 160 10.47 -18.84 5.64
N VAL A 161 11.06 -19.10 6.82
CA VAL A 161 12.28 -18.43 7.30
C VAL A 161 13.41 -18.49 6.27
N PRO A 162 13.77 -19.64 5.66
CA PRO A 162 14.87 -19.68 4.69
C PRO A 162 14.66 -18.77 3.47
N ALA A 163 13.42 -18.69 2.97
CA ALA A 163 13.09 -17.83 1.84
C ALA A 163 13.09 -16.34 2.25
N LEU A 164 12.50 -16.02 3.40
CA LEU A 164 12.38 -14.65 3.90
C LEU A 164 13.72 -14.05 4.33
N GLU A 165 14.61 -14.81 4.96
CA GLU A 165 15.96 -14.33 5.30
C GLU A 165 16.76 -13.99 4.03
N GLY A 166 16.65 -14.83 2.98
CA GLY A 166 17.26 -14.56 1.68
C GLY A 166 16.73 -13.28 1.04
N VAL A 167 15.41 -13.08 1.07
CA VAL A 167 14.76 -11.85 0.60
C VAL A 167 15.21 -10.64 1.43
N LEU A 168 15.18 -10.71 2.76
CA LEU A 168 15.57 -9.63 3.65
C LEU A 168 17.04 -9.23 3.49
N ALA A 169 17.94 -10.19 3.33
CA ALA A 169 19.36 -9.93 3.04
C ALA A 169 19.52 -9.18 1.71
N PHE A 170 18.76 -9.56 0.69
CA PHE A 170 18.75 -8.87 -0.59
C PHE A 170 18.19 -7.43 -0.47
N LEU A 171 17.08 -7.25 0.25
CA LEU A 171 16.46 -5.94 0.47
C LEU A 171 17.41 -5.00 1.24
N GLN A 172 18.03 -5.49 2.31
CA GLN A 172 19.02 -4.73 3.08
C GLN A 172 20.22 -4.33 2.21
N LYS A 173 20.74 -5.25 1.39
CA LYS A 173 21.88 -4.99 0.49
C LYS A 173 21.57 -3.96 -0.60
N THR A 174 20.33 -3.93 -1.09
CA THR A 174 19.91 -3.05 -2.21
C THR A 174 19.22 -1.77 -1.75
N GLY A 175 18.97 -1.65 -0.44
CA GLY A 175 18.20 -0.56 0.15
C GLY A 175 16.76 -0.51 -0.38
N ALA A 176 16.18 -1.68 -0.65
CA ALA A 176 14.78 -1.81 -1.06
C ALA A 176 13.90 -2.11 0.17
N PRO A 177 12.62 -1.68 0.16
CA PRO A 177 11.74 -1.88 1.30
C PRO A 177 11.20 -3.31 1.37
N PHE A 178 10.84 -3.77 2.56
CA PHE A 178 9.98 -4.93 2.79
C PHE A 178 8.52 -4.49 2.65
N MET A 179 7.82 -5.03 1.65
CA MET A 179 6.45 -4.63 1.33
C MET A 179 5.45 -5.65 1.86
N ILE A 180 4.41 -5.19 2.56
CA ILE A 180 3.46 -6.04 3.29
C ILE A 180 2.02 -5.53 3.17
N ASN A 181 1.04 -6.45 3.20
CA ASN A 181 -0.39 -6.19 3.14
C ASN A 181 -1.08 -6.45 4.50
N PRO A 182 -1.01 -5.52 5.48
CA PRO A 182 -1.77 -5.58 6.72
C PRO A 182 -3.22 -5.14 6.50
N TYR A 183 -4.19 -5.97 6.88
CA TYR A 183 -5.61 -5.64 6.80
C TYR A 183 -6.30 -5.79 8.16
N PRO A 184 -6.48 -4.70 8.91
CA PRO A 184 -7.28 -4.69 10.13
C PRO A 184 -8.72 -5.18 9.96
N TYR A 185 -9.29 -5.03 8.76
CA TYR A 185 -10.62 -5.57 8.42
C TYR A 185 -10.73 -7.08 8.65
N PHE A 186 -9.77 -7.87 8.15
CA PHE A 186 -9.81 -9.33 8.31
C PHE A 186 -9.57 -9.78 9.76
N ALA A 187 -8.80 -9.01 10.53
CA ALA A 187 -8.66 -9.24 11.96
C ALA A 187 -9.99 -8.99 12.70
N TYR A 188 -10.71 -7.91 12.37
CA TYR A 188 -12.03 -7.65 12.93
C TYR A 188 -13.06 -8.71 12.52
N ARG A 189 -13.07 -9.14 11.24
CA ARG A 189 -13.98 -10.19 10.78
C ARG A 189 -13.83 -11.49 11.58
N SER A 190 -12.61 -11.80 12.01
CA SER A 190 -12.31 -12.99 12.84
C SER A 190 -12.68 -12.81 14.32
N ASP A 191 -12.85 -11.57 14.78
CA ASP A 191 -13.19 -11.22 16.16
C ASP A 191 -14.12 -9.98 16.21
N PRO A 192 -15.43 -10.16 15.91
CA PRO A 192 -16.34 -9.05 15.62
C PRO A 192 -16.88 -8.33 16.86
N ARG A 193 -16.07 -8.22 17.92
CA ARG A 193 -16.44 -7.52 19.16
C ARG A 193 -16.31 -6.00 19.01
N PRO A 194 -17.16 -5.19 19.69
CA PRO A 194 -17.12 -3.73 19.57
C PRO A 194 -15.76 -3.08 19.89
N GLU A 195 -15.03 -3.62 20.87
CA GLU A 195 -13.70 -3.14 21.24
C GLU A 195 -12.66 -3.42 20.14
N THR A 196 -12.78 -4.55 19.43
CA THR A 196 -11.93 -4.87 18.29
C THR A 196 -12.26 -3.95 17.10
N LEU A 197 -13.54 -3.64 16.87
CA LEU A 197 -13.93 -2.68 15.85
C LEU A 197 -13.33 -1.30 16.13
N ALA A 198 -13.49 -0.77 17.35
CA ALA A 198 -12.95 0.53 17.73
C ALA A 198 -11.42 0.58 17.55
N PHE A 199 -10.73 -0.49 17.94
CA PHE A 199 -9.29 -0.66 17.77
C PHE A 199 -8.86 -0.73 16.29
N CYS A 200 -9.64 -1.37 15.42
CA CYS A 200 -9.33 -1.41 13.98
C CYS A 200 -9.64 -0.09 13.26
N LEU A 201 -10.64 0.68 13.72
CA LEU A 201 -11.12 1.91 13.06
C LEU A 201 -10.47 3.20 13.59
N PHE A 202 -9.34 3.10 14.31
CA PHE A 202 -8.66 4.25 14.94
C PHE A 202 -9.56 5.07 15.88
N GLN A 203 -10.58 4.45 16.48
CA GLN A 203 -11.52 5.12 17.38
C GLN A 203 -11.02 5.07 18.83
N PRO A 204 -11.51 5.95 19.72
CA PRO A 204 -11.19 5.88 21.14
C PRO A 204 -11.47 4.49 21.72
N ASN A 205 -10.46 3.90 22.37
CA ASN A 205 -10.51 2.59 22.99
C ASN A 205 -9.50 2.50 24.15
N ALA A 206 -9.51 1.40 24.89
CA ALA A 206 -8.62 1.21 26.06
C ALA A 206 -7.15 0.91 25.70
N GLY A 207 -6.85 0.69 24.43
CA GLY A 207 -5.57 0.19 23.95
C GLY A 207 -5.36 -1.29 24.27
N ARG A 208 -4.30 -1.86 23.68
CA ARG A 208 -3.83 -3.22 23.95
C ARG A 208 -2.38 -3.14 24.43
N HIS A 209 -2.15 -3.51 25.70
CA HIS A 209 -0.82 -3.49 26.29
C HIS A 209 -0.03 -4.73 25.85
N ASP A 210 1.13 -4.48 25.26
CA ASP A 210 2.13 -5.47 24.94
C ASP A 210 3.15 -5.56 26.08
N ALA A 211 3.09 -6.65 26.86
CA ALA A 211 3.97 -6.86 28.00
C ALA A 211 5.45 -7.07 27.61
N GLY A 212 5.74 -7.54 26.39
CA GLY A 212 7.10 -7.80 25.93
C GLY A 212 7.84 -6.52 25.57
N SER A 213 7.15 -5.56 24.93
CA SER A 213 7.73 -4.24 24.58
C SER A 213 7.47 -3.15 25.62
N GLY A 214 6.47 -3.33 26.49
CA GLY A 214 6.02 -2.31 27.44
C GLY A 214 5.08 -1.25 26.81
N VAL A 215 4.81 -1.36 25.51
CA VAL A 215 4.00 -0.40 24.75
C VAL A 215 2.51 -0.69 24.91
N THR A 216 1.67 0.34 24.76
CA THR A 216 0.23 0.17 24.55
C THR A 216 -0.13 0.62 23.13
N TYR A 217 -0.61 -0.32 22.33
CA TYR A 217 -1.11 -0.03 20.98
C TYR A 217 -2.51 0.54 21.07
N MET A 218 -2.78 1.61 20.33
CA MET A 218 -4.08 2.27 20.30
C MET A 218 -4.91 1.94 19.04
N ASN A 219 -4.30 1.28 18.06
CA ASN A 219 -4.97 0.82 16.86
C ASN A 219 -4.32 -0.46 16.29
N MET A 220 -5.08 -1.20 15.49
CA MET A 220 -4.64 -2.47 14.89
C MET A 220 -3.57 -2.29 13.81
N PHE A 221 -3.58 -1.18 13.08
CA PHE A 221 -2.61 -0.93 12.01
C PHE A 221 -1.18 -0.88 12.57
N ASP A 222 -0.97 -0.10 13.64
CA ASP A 222 0.31 -0.02 14.35
C ASP A 222 0.73 -1.38 14.92
N ALA A 223 -0.21 -2.11 15.52
CA ALA A 223 0.06 -3.43 16.09
C ALA A 223 0.51 -4.43 15.02
N GLN A 224 -0.15 -4.46 13.86
CA GLN A 224 0.23 -5.33 12.74
C GLN A 224 1.59 -4.95 12.17
N LEU A 225 1.88 -3.66 12.02
CA LEU A 225 3.17 -3.20 11.52
C LEU A 225 4.33 -3.50 12.46
N ASP A 226 4.15 -3.27 13.76
CA ASP A 226 5.19 -3.58 14.73
C ASP A 226 5.37 -5.09 14.92
N ALA A 227 4.34 -5.91 14.70
CA ALA A 227 4.50 -7.36 14.62
C ALA A 227 5.41 -7.78 13.44
N VAL A 228 5.23 -7.15 12.27
CA VAL A 228 6.12 -7.36 11.12
C VAL A 228 7.54 -6.87 11.43
N GLY A 229 7.67 -5.69 12.03
CA GLY A 229 8.94 -5.12 12.46
C GLY A 229 9.70 -6.02 13.45
N SER A 230 9.00 -6.58 14.42
CA SER A 230 9.53 -7.57 15.36
C SER A 230 10.01 -8.83 14.64
N ALA A 231 9.25 -9.37 13.69
CA ALA A 231 9.64 -10.55 12.92
C ALA A 231 10.90 -10.31 12.07
N VAL A 232 10.97 -9.16 11.39
CA VAL A 232 12.15 -8.74 10.62
C VAL A 232 13.37 -8.56 11.52
N ALA A 233 13.20 -7.96 12.70
CA ALA A 233 14.27 -7.78 13.66
C ALA A 233 14.74 -9.10 14.28
N ALA A 234 13.82 -10.02 14.58
CA ALA A 234 14.13 -11.35 15.10
C ALA A 234 14.91 -12.20 14.09
N ALA A 235 14.67 -12.01 12.79
CA ALA A 235 15.46 -12.60 11.71
C ALA A 235 16.83 -11.91 11.49
N GLY A 236 17.17 -10.88 12.28
CA GLY A 236 18.47 -10.20 12.23
C GLY A 236 18.56 -9.02 11.26
N PHE A 237 17.45 -8.62 10.63
CA PHE A 237 17.42 -7.57 9.58
C PHE A 237 16.85 -6.24 10.06
N LYS A 238 17.16 -5.86 11.31
CA LYS A 238 16.77 -4.58 11.88
C LYS A 238 17.22 -3.43 10.96
N GLY A 239 16.30 -2.54 10.60
CA GLY A 239 16.56 -1.38 9.75
C GLY A 239 16.17 -1.55 8.28
N VAL A 240 15.72 -2.73 7.85
CA VAL A 240 14.97 -2.84 6.59
C VAL A 240 13.68 -2.02 6.70
N GLU A 241 13.48 -1.09 5.79
CA GLU A 241 12.28 -0.23 5.76
C GLU A 241 11.04 -1.06 5.45
N ILE A 242 9.95 -0.81 6.17
CA ILE A 242 8.64 -1.44 5.92
C ILE A 242 7.76 -0.46 5.15
N VAL A 243 7.10 -0.96 4.11
CA VAL A 243 6.11 -0.25 3.30
C VAL A 243 4.82 -1.06 3.28
N VAL A 244 3.69 -0.40 3.50
CA VAL A 244 2.36 -1.01 3.41
C VAL A 244 1.93 -0.99 1.95
N ALA A 245 2.00 -2.13 1.28
CA ALA A 245 1.69 -2.25 -0.15
C ALA A 245 0.19 -2.32 -0.44
N GLU A 246 -0.61 -2.73 0.53
CA GLU A 246 -2.06 -2.68 0.52
C GLU A 246 -2.61 -2.62 1.93
N THR A 247 -3.63 -1.79 2.12
CA THR A 247 -4.51 -1.86 3.28
C THR A 247 -5.82 -1.13 2.98
N GLY A 248 -6.93 -1.59 3.53
CA GLY A 248 -8.23 -1.01 3.20
C GLY A 248 -9.37 -1.63 3.98
N TRP A 249 -10.57 -1.15 3.70
CA TRP A 249 -11.80 -1.64 4.33
C TRP A 249 -12.96 -1.58 3.33
N PRO A 250 -13.67 -2.69 3.09
CA PRO A 250 -14.75 -2.72 2.10
C PRO A 250 -15.98 -1.99 2.63
N TYR A 251 -16.64 -1.20 1.77
CA TYR A 251 -17.81 -0.42 2.16
C TYR A 251 -19.14 -1.18 2.04
N ARG A 252 -19.10 -2.39 1.48
CA ARG A 252 -20.25 -3.28 1.30
C ARG A 252 -19.74 -4.72 1.25
N GLY A 253 -20.51 -5.66 1.79
CA GLY A 253 -20.19 -7.08 1.75
C GLY A 253 -21.45 -7.94 1.81
N ASP A 254 -21.26 -9.26 1.71
CA ASP A 254 -22.32 -10.25 1.88
C ASP A 254 -22.77 -10.34 3.36
N GLU A 255 -23.84 -11.08 3.65
CA GLU A 255 -24.42 -11.21 5.01
C GLU A 255 -23.40 -11.68 6.08
N GLY A 256 -22.41 -12.49 5.67
CA GLY A 256 -21.33 -12.98 6.55
C GLY A 256 -20.10 -12.07 6.65
N GLU A 257 -20.12 -10.88 6.04
CA GLU A 257 -19.00 -9.95 5.97
C GLU A 257 -19.17 -8.80 6.95
N VAL A 258 -19.24 -9.16 8.23
CA VAL A 258 -19.49 -8.23 9.34
C VAL A 258 -18.48 -7.08 9.29
N GLY A 259 -19.01 -5.86 9.39
CA GLY A 259 -18.22 -4.63 9.38
C GLY A 259 -18.03 -3.99 8.02
N ALA A 260 -18.38 -4.65 6.91
CA ALA A 260 -18.30 -4.08 5.56
C ALA A 260 -19.43 -3.06 5.33
N THR A 261 -19.25 -1.82 5.81
CA THR A 261 -20.20 -0.72 5.66
C THR A 261 -19.50 0.57 5.25
N VAL A 262 -20.25 1.51 4.65
CA VAL A 262 -19.74 2.83 4.25
C VAL A 262 -19.17 3.59 5.45
N GLU A 263 -19.82 3.51 6.61
CA GLU A 263 -19.39 4.17 7.85
C GLU A 263 -18.04 3.64 8.32
N ASN A 264 -17.86 2.31 8.33
CA ASN A 264 -16.62 1.69 8.78
C ASN A 264 -15.50 1.88 7.77
N ALA A 265 -15.78 1.77 6.46
CA ALA A 265 -14.80 2.04 5.42
C ALA A 265 -14.28 3.48 5.47
N ARG A 266 -15.20 4.45 5.66
CA ARG A 266 -14.85 5.85 5.87
C ARG A 266 -14.06 6.06 7.16
N ALA A 267 -14.45 5.43 8.26
CA ALA A 267 -13.75 5.53 9.54
C ALA A 267 -12.32 4.97 9.45
N TYR A 268 -12.16 3.80 8.81
CA TYR A 268 -10.87 3.16 8.62
C TYR A 268 -9.94 4.00 7.73
N ASN A 269 -10.35 4.27 6.49
CA ASN A 269 -9.50 4.98 5.52
C ASN A 269 -9.25 6.43 5.95
N GLY A 270 -10.23 7.09 6.56
CA GLY A 270 -10.07 8.44 7.13
C GLY A 270 -9.17 8.46 8.37
N GLY A 271 -9.29 7.46 9.24
CA GLY A 271 -8.43 7.25 10.41
C GLY A 271 -6.99 6.99 10.02
N LEU A 272 -6.77 6.11 9.03
CA LEU A 272 -5.46 5.81 8.46
C LEU A 272 -4.82 7.06 7.87
N VAL A 273 -5.51 7.80 7.00
CA VAL A 273 -5.00 9.05 6.42
C VAL A 273 -4.65 10.07 7.51
N SER A 274 -5.45 10.17 8.57
CA SER A 274 -5.18 11.07 9.70
C SER A 274 -3.96 10.63 10.52
N HIS A 275 -3.84 9.33 10.77
CA HIS A 275 -2.69 8.73 11.45
C HIS A 275 -1.39 8.98 10.66
N LEU A 276 -1.38 8.71 9.35
CA LEU A 276 -0.21 8.94 8.50
C LEU A 276 0.20 10.43 8.46
N ARG A 277 -0.76 11.35 8.45
CA ARG A 277 -0.54 12.80 8.50
C ARG A 277 0.01 13.30 9.82
N SER A 278 -0.23 12.59 10.91
CA SER A 278 0.32 12.94 12.22
C SER A 278 1.83 12.77 12.29
N LEU A 279 2.43 12.00 11.37
CA LEU A 279 3.84 11.62 11.35
C LEU A 279 4.29 10.89 12.63
N ALA A 280 3.35 10.38 13.43
CA ALA A 280 3.65 9.69 14.68
C ALA A 280 4.49 8.43 14.44
N GLY A 281 4.31 7.77 13.30
CA GLY A 281 4.83 6.42 13.07
C GLY A 281 4.11 5.40 13.94
N THR A 282 4.72 4.24 14.10
CA THR A 282 4.24 3.20 15.02
C THR A 282 4.90 3.36 16.38
N PRO A 283 4.35 2.78 17.46
CA PRO A 283 4.98 2.83 18.78
C PRO A 283 6.43 2.31 18.84
N MET A 284 6.78 1.26 18.09
CA MET A 284 8.15 0.71 18.05
C MET A 284 9.05 1.40 17.01
N ALA A 285 8.48 2.20 16.10
CA ALA A 285 9.20 3.03 15.15
C ALA A 285 8.63 4.47 15.08
N PRO A 286 8.76 5.26 16.15
CA PRO A 286 8.14 6.57 16.24
C PRO A 286 8.84 7.63 15.38
N GLY A 287 8.10 8.67 15.01
CA GLY A 287 8.61 9.90 14.40
C GLY A 287 8.80 9.87 12.88
N LYS A 288 8.34 8.81 12.20
CA LYS A 288 8.32 8.73 10.73
C LYS A 288 7.02 8.07 10.26
N SER A 289 6.34 8.70 9.31
CA SER A 289 5.17 8.08 8.65
C SER A 289 5.58 6.88 7.79
N VAL A 290 4.67 5.91 7.66
CA VAL A 290 4.88 4.70 6.87
C VAL A 290 4.27 4.89 5.49
N ASP A 291 5.07 4.70 4.44
CA ASP A 291 4.55 4.70 3.08
C ASP A 291 3.45 3.64 2.94
N THR A 292 2.25 4.08 2.58
CA THR A 292 1.05 3.25 2.64
C THR A 292 0.20 3.41 1.39
N TYR A 293 -0.10 2.30 0.73
CA TYR A 293 -0.97 2.24 -0.43
C TYR A 293 -2.36 1.76 0.02
N ILE A 294 -3.36 2.63 -0.13
CA ILE A 294 -4.75 2.30 0.21
C ILE A 294 -5.33 1.43 -0.90
N PHE A 295 -5.89 0.29 -0.51
CA PHE A 295 -6.63 -0.63 -1.37
C PHE A 295 -8.13 -0.26 -1.33
N ALA A 296 -8.74 0.25 -2.40
CA ALA A 296 -8.17 0.55 -3.73
C ALA A 296 -8.75 1.83 -4.34
N LEU A 297 -8.23 2.25 -5.51
CA LEU A 297 -8.66 3.47 -6.18
C LEU A 297 -10.13 3.39 -6.65
N TYR A 298 -10.49 2.25 -7.24
CA TYR A 298 -11.83 1.97 -7.76
C TYR A 298 -12.32 0.61 -7.24
N ASP A 299 -13.63 0.39 -7.33
CA ASP A 299 -14.18 -0.96 -7.25
C ASP A 299 -13.75 -1.77 -8.47
N GLU A 300 -13.35 -3.01 -8.24
CA GLU A 300 -12.95 -3.95 -9.29
C GLU A 300 -14.06 -4.98 -9.52
N ASP A 301 -15.01 -4.66 -10.40
CA ASP A 301 -16.29 -5.38 -10.54
C ASP A 301 -16.18 -6.83 -11.07
N LEU A 302 -15.06 -7.17 -11.68
CA LEU A 302 -14.77 -8.54 -12.15
C LEU A 302 -14.03 -9.40 -11.11
N LYS A 303 -13.71 -8.87 -9.92
CA LYS A 303 -13.11 -9.70 -8.85
C LYS A 303 -14.05 -10.82 -8.43
N SER A 304 -13.49 -12.03 -8.38
CA SER A 304 -14.15 -13.21 -7.85
C SER A 304 -14.24 -13.15 -6.32
N GLY A 305 -15.02 -14.07 -5.73
CA GLY A 305 -15.20 -14.13 -4.29
C GLY A 305 -16.38 -13.27 -3.80
N PRO A 306 -16.39 -12.94 -2.49
CA PRO A 306 -17.53 -12.30 -1.85
C PRO A 306 -17.72 -10.85 -2.33
N THR A 307 -18.86 -10.24 -2.00
CA THR A 307 -19.18 -8.87 -2.44
C THR A 307 -18.20 -7.82 -1.92
N SER A 308 -17.54 -8.05 -0.78
CA SER A 308 -16.50 -7.15 -0.27
C SER A 308 -15.35 -6.94 -1.25
N GLU A 309 -14.92 -7.99 -1.97
CA GLU A 309 -13.83 -7.91 -2.94
C GLU A 309 -14.11 -6.90 -4.06
N ARG A 310 -15.38 -6.63 -4.36
CA ARG A 310 -15.85 -5.68 -5.38
C ARG A 310 -16.28 -4.32 -4.79
N SER A 311 -15.91 -4.03 -3.54
CA SER A 311 -16.44 -2.89 -2.78
C SER A 311 -15.37 -2.18 -1.93
N PHE A 312 -14.14 -2.07 -2.41
CA PHE A 312 -13.01 -1.38 -1.74
C PHE A 312 -12.71 0.02 -2.28
N GLY A 313 -13.33 0.43 -3.39
CA GLY A 313 -13.00 1.64 -4.12
C GLY A 313 -13.19 2.92 -3.33
N LEU A 314 -12.16 3.77 -3.30
CA LEU A 314 -12.24 5.15 -2.80
C LEU A 314 -13.04 6.06 -3.74
N PHE A 315 -13.06 5.75 -5.03
CA PHE A 315 -13.79 6.46 -6.06
C PHE A 315 -14.63 5.49 -6.89
N HIS A 316 -15.74 5.99 -7.40
CA HIS A 316 -16.52 5.32 -8.43
C HIS A 316 -15.88 5.53 -9.81
N PRO A 317 -16.23 4.70 -10.81
CA PRO A 317 -15.73 4.89 -12.17
C PRO A 317 -16.08 6.23 -12.81
N ASP A 318 -17.12 6.92 -12.32
CA ASP A 318 -17.49 8.28 -12.72
C ASP A 318 -16.64 9.38 -12.05
N LEU A 319 -15.56 8.99 -11.37
CA LEU A 319 -14.58 9.84 -10.66
C LEU A 319 -15.13 10.53 -9.40
N THR A 320 -16.36 10.23 -8.98
CA THR A 320 -16.90 10.73 -7.70
C THR A 320 -16.36 9.91 -6.53
N PRO A 321 -16.12 10.51 -5.35
CA PRO A 321 -15.66 9.77 -4.19
C PRO A 321 -16.79 8.90 -3.61
N THR A 322 -16.50 7.65 -3.27
CA THR A 322 -17.43 6.76 -2.56
C THR A 322 -17.79 7.32 -1.18
N TYR A 323 -16.79 7.91 -0.51
CA TYR A 323 -16.91 8.63 0.76
C TYR A 323 -15.70 9.57 0.94
N ASP A 324 -15.86 10.65 1.71
CA ASP A 324 -14.78 11.62 1.93
C ASP A 324 -13.85 11.20 3.09
N VAL A 325 -12.58 10.99 2.74
CA VAL A 325 -11.43 10.68 3.63
C VAL A 325 -10.38 11.80 3.65
N GLY A 326 -10.72 12.97 3.12
CA GLY A 326 -9.89 14.17 3.16
C GLY A 326 -8.68 14.14 2.22
N LEU A 327 -8.70 13.30 1.19
CA LEU A 327 -7.65 13.19 0.16
C LEU A 327 -7.77 14.24 -0.95
N THR A 328 -8.95 14.80 -1.19
CA THR A 328 -9.12 15.86 -2.19
C THR A 328 -8.37 17.13 -1.77
N ARG A 329 -7.64 17.73 -2.72
CA ARG A 329 -7.04 19.06 -2.52
C ARG A 329 -8.20 20.07 -2.58
N SER A 330 -8.56 20.66 -1.47
CA SER A 330 -9.47 21.80 -1.49
C SER A 330 -8.83 22.91 -2.31
N SER A 331 -9.51 23.37 -3.36
CA SER A 331 -9.23 24.70 -3.89
C SER A 331 -9.43 25.67 -2.73
N SER A 332 -8.45 26.53 -2.48
CA SER A 332 -8.62 27.60 -1.51
C SER A 332 -9.89 28.37 -1.87
N SER A 333 -10.92 28.28 -1.04
CA SER A 333 -11.97 29.29 -1.03
C SER A 333 -11.26 30.61 -0.76
N SER A 334 -11.30 31.48 -1.76
CA SER A 334 -10.88 32.87 -1.64
C SER A 334 -11.50 33.45 -0.37
N THR A 335 -10.67 33.92 0.54
CA THR A 335 -11.07 34.72 1.70
C THR A 335 -12.05 35.79 1.24
N PRO A 336 -13.26 35.93 1.82
CA PRO A 336 -14.12 37.06 1.52
C PRO A 336 -13.37 38.33 1.94
N ALA A 337 -13.18 39.26 1.00
CA ALA A 337 -12.62 40.56 1.30
C ALA A 337 -13.44 41.23 2.44
N PRO A 338 -12.80 41.94 3.39
CA PRO A 338 -13.53 42.58 4.46
C PRO A 338 -14.49 43.63 3.87
N ALA A 339 -15.76 43.54 4.27
CA ALA A 339 -16.79 44.49 3.87
C ALA A 339 -16.36 45.92 4.23
N GLN A 340 -16.24 46.79 3.22
CA GLN A 340 -16.05 48.21 3.44
C GLN A 340 -17.27 48.79 4.17
N VAL A 341 -17.07 49.17 5.43
CA VAL A 341 -18.01 49.97 6.19
C VAL A 341 -18.12 51.35 5.53
N ARG A 342 -19.21 51.59 4.80
CA ARG A 342 -19.60 52.92 4.34
C ARG A 342 -19.87 53.81 5.56
N LYS A 343 -18.95 54.73 5.87
CA LYS A 343 -19.23 55.86 6.76
C LYS A 343 -20.37 56.69 6.17
N ARG A 344 -21.53 56.69 6.83
CA ARG A 344 -22.58 57.70 6.62
C ARG A 344 -22.09 59.02 7.20
N THR A 345 -21.73 59.97 6.34
CA THR A 345 -21.69 61.39 6.69
C THR A 345 -23.13 61.87 6.87
N ARG A 346 -23.47 62.36 8.06
CA ARG A 346 -24.67 63.17 8.28
C ARG A 346 -24.27 64.64 8.12
N SER A 347 -24.89 65.32 7.15
CA SER A 347 -25.20 66.74 7.21
C SER A 347 -26.46 66.93 8.06
#